data_AF-A8PUT4-F1
#
_entry.id   AF-A8PUT4-F1
#
_cell.length_a   1.000
_cell.length_b   1.000
_cell.length_c   1.000
_cell.angle_alpha   90.00
_cell.angle_beta   90.00
_cell.angle_gamma   90.00
#
_symmetry.space_group_name_H-M   'P 1'
#
loop_
_entity.id
_entity.type
_entity.pdbx_description
1 polymer ?
#
loop_
_entity_poly.entity_id
_entity_poly.type
_entity_poly.pdbx_seq_one_letter_code
_entity_poly.pdbx_strand_id
1 'polypeptide(L)'
;MCASLLVDPLAGHPTTFGNTGRIGQVVNLWSELTGFSDWQYELGVQIVDVCISTRSQNGGIITMDALIRGVLHLRHGKHSYCTESLQDNEWKISSSDIERSIKALEPLGCGYEVFDLQGIKMVRTVARELSTDSKHVLNFLALKHIAPRDYVGIPYATPESILSSTEKLKETKDAFWTKDRAAKTLEDMLMDDGTLWLDIVPNDTICGSSDYERKRYYAIALSEINSESTQ
;
A
#
# COMPACT_ATOMS: atom_id res chain seq x y z
N MET A 1 -5.36 -23.68 5.20
CA MET A 1 -6.42 -23.37 4.24
C MET A 1 -5.98 -23.61 2.79
N CYS A 2 -4.79 -23.18 2.37
CA CYS A 2 -4.31 -23.33 0.98
C CYS A 2 -4.21 -24.80 0.50
N ALA A 3 -3.66 -25.70 1.32
CA ALA A 3 -3.59 -27.14 1.01
C ALA A 3 -4.99 -27.80 0.87
N SER A 4 -6.01 -27.26 1.55
CA SER A 4 -7.40 -27.72 1.43
C SER A 4 -8.08 -27.21 0.17
N LEU A 5 -7.55 -26.14 -0.43
CA LEU A 5 -7.97 -25.59 -1.71
C LEU A 5 -7.10 -26.10 -2.88
N LEU A 6 -6.15 -27.01 -2.62
CA LEU A 6 -5.19 -27.54 -3.59
C LEU A 6 -4.33 -26.45 -4.28
N VAL A 7 -4.21 -25.27 -3.67
CA VAL A 7 -3.36 -24.17 -4.15
C VAL A 7 -2.00 -24.31 -3.46
N ASP A 8 -0.93 -24.43 -4.25
CA ASP A 8 0.45 -24.35 -3.76
C ASP A 8 0.91 -22.88 -3.80
N PRO A 9 1.09 -22.22 -2.63
CA PRO A 9 1.46 -20.82 -2.57
C PRO A 9 2.96 -20.57 -2.85
N LEU A 10 3.73 -21.58 -3.26
CA LEU A 10 5.14 -21.44 -3.63
C LEU A 10 5.42 -21.92 -5.07
N ALA A 11 4.40 -22.37 -5.80
CA ALA A 11 4.55 -22.82 -7.17
C ALA A 11 4.87 -21.64 -8.11
N GLY A 12 5.47 -21.95 -9.24
CA GLY A 12 5.74 -20.94 -10.24
C GLY A 12 4.56 -20.60 -11.11
N HIS A 13 4.76 -19.61 -11.99
CA HIS A 13 3.96 -19.53 -13.21
C HIS A 13 3.84 -20.95 -13.79
N PRO A 14 2.64 -21.41 -14.19
CA PRO A 14 2.50 -22.76 -14.73
C PRO A 14 3.39 -22.86 -15.96
N THR A 15 4.48 -23.60 -15.83
CA THR A 15 5.12 -24.22 -16.98
C THR A 15 4.09 -25.16 -17.56
N THR A 16 3.78 -25.02 -18.85
CA THR A 16 2.82 -25.82 -19.60
C THR A 16 3.19 -27.30 -19.61
N PHE A 17 3.10 -27.99 -18.47
CA PHE A 17 3.43 -29.40 -18.32
C PHE A 17 2.15 -30.24 -18.23
N GLY A 18 1.97 -31.09 -19.25
CA GLY A 18 1.48 -32.45 -19.08
C GLY A 18 0.08 -32.62 -18.49
N ASN A 19 -0.92 -32.40 -19.34
CA ASN A 19 -2.37 -32.52 -19.11
C ASN A 19 -2.88 -33.96 -18.81
N THR A 20 -2.29 -34.71 -17.86
CA THR A 20 -2.53 -36.17 -17.73
C THR A 20 -2.95 -36.67 -16.34
N GLY A 21 -3.32 -35.77 -15.41
CA GLY A 21 -3.79 -36.15 -14.07
C GLY A 21 -5.19 -35.60 -13.75
N ARG A 22 -5.97 -36.36 -12.96
CA ARG A 22 -7.28 -35.92 -12.43
C ARG A 22 -7.21 -34.57 -11.70
N ILE A 23 -6.06 -34.24 -11.10
CA ILE A 23 -5.82 -32.97 -10.40
C ILE A 23 -5.77 -31.80 -11.40
N GLY A 24 -5.10 -31.97 -12.56
CA GLY A 24 -5.05 -30.94 -13.60
C GLY A 24 -6.42 -30.61 -14.20
N GLN A 25 -7.36 -31.56 -14.20
CA GLN A 25 -8.72 -31.32 -14.69
C GLN A 25 -9.58 -30.45 -13.75
N VAL A 26 -9.39 -30.54 -12.42
CA VAL A 26 -10.15 -29.69 -11.47
C VAL A 26 -9.59 -28.27 -11.42
N VAL A 27 -8.26 -28.12 -11.56
CA VAL A 27 -7.60 -26.81 -11.65
C VAL A 27 -7.98 -26.10 -12.96
N ASN A 28 -8.06 -26.84 -14.07
CA ASN A 28 -8.63 -26.33 -15.32
C ASN A 28 -10.10 -25.91 -15.15
N LEU A 29 -10.91 -26.64 -14.39
CA LEU A 29 -12.32 -26.31 -14.16
C LEU A 29 -12.50 -24.96 -13.45
N TRP A 30 -11.71 -24.65 -12.42
CA TRP A 30 -11.78 -23.34 -11.77
C TRP A 30 -11.30 -22.21 -12.68
N SER A 31 -10.24 -22.45 -13.47
CA SER A 31 -9.75 -21.47 -14.43
C SER A 31 -10.73 -21.20 -15.58
N GLU A 32 -11.47 -22.22 -16.00
CA GLU A 32 -12.47 -22.15 -17.06
C GLU A 32 -13.78 -21.52 -16.56
N LEU A 33 -14.08 -21.65 -15.26
CA LEU A 33 -15.29 -21.10 -14.64
C LEU A 33 -15.13 -19.65 -14.12
N THR A 34 -13.91 -19.25 -13.76
CA THR A 34 -13.61 -17.91 -13.19
C THR A 34 -12.77 -17.02 -14.09
N GLY A 35 -12.11 -17.58 -15.12
CA GLY A 35 -11.23 -16.85 -16.02
C GLY A 35 -9.83 -16.53 -15.46
N PHE A 36 -9.47 -17.05 -14.28
CA PHE A 36 -8.17 -16.84 -13.62
C PHE A 36 -7.33 -18.11 -13.60
N SER A 37 -6.01 -18.00 -13.79
CA SER A 37 -5.09 -19.15 -13.69
C SER A 37 -4.80 -19.53 -12.23
N ASP A 38 -4.35 -20.76 -12.01
CA ASP A 38 -3.94 -21.29 -10.69
C ASP A 38 -2.89 -20.38 -10.01
N TRP A 39 -1.91 -19.91 -10.80
CA TRP A 39 -0.90 -18.95 -10.37
C TRP A 39 -1.49 -17.62 -9.87
N GLN A 40 -2.60 -17.17 -10.45
CA GLN A 40 -3.25 -15.94 -10.02
C GLN A 40 -3.86 -16.08 -8.61
N TYR A 41 -4.37 -17.27 -8.28
CA TYR A 41 -4.86 -17.58 -6.94
C TYR A 41 -3.73 -17.69 -5.93
N GLU A 42 -2.63 -18.35 -6.31
CA GLU A 42 -1.41 -18.37 -5.50
C GLU A 42 -0.90 -16.96 -5.21
N LEU A 43 -0.78 -16.12 -6.24
CA LEU A 43 -0.34 -14.74 -6.09
C LEU A 43 -1.29 -13.96 -5.17
N GLY A 44 -2.60 -14.21 -5.28
CA GLY A 44 -3.61 -13.70 -4.35
C GLY A 44 -3.33 -14.07 -2.88
N VAL A 45 -2.99 -15.33 -2.60
CA VAL A 45 -2.64 -15.78 -1.24
C VAL A 45 -1.40 -15.07 -0.71
N GLN A 46 -0.36 -14.91 -1.54
CA GLN A 46 0.85 -14.20 -1.14
C GLN A 46 0.61 -12.71 -0.89
N ILE A 47 -0.20 -12.06 -1.74
CA ILE A 47 -0.65 -10.68 -1.52
C ILE A 47 -1.32 -10.57 -0.15
N VAL A 48 -2.24 -11.49 0.16
CA VAL A 48 -2.92 -11.51 1.46
C VAL A 48 -1.92 -11.62 2.62
N ASP A 49 -0.92 -12.48 2.51
CA ASP A 49 0.11 -12.67 3.54
C ASP A 49 0.97 -11.43 3.79
N VAL A 50 1.46 -10.78 2.72
CA VAL A 50 2.21 -9.50 2.83
C VAL A 50 1.33 -8.42 3.45
N CYS A 51 0.08 -8.33 2.99
CA CYS A 51 -0.86 -7.33 3.48
C CYS A 51 -1.20 -7.51 4.96
N ILE A 52 -1.39 -8.75 5.43
CA ILE A 52 -1.65 -9.03 6.85
C ILE A 52 -0.40 -8.77 7.70
N SER A 53 0.77 -9.23 7.26
CA SER A 53 2.03 -9.09 8.01
C SER A 53 2.49 -7.64 8.17
N THR A 54 2.19 -6.76 7.21
CA THR A 54 2.57 -5.33 7.25
C THR A 54 1.48 -4.43 7.84
N ARG A 55 0.25 -4.95 8.06
CA ARG A 55 -0.91 -4.15 8.48
C ARG A 55 -0.70 -3.35 9.76
N SER A 56 -0.01 -3.92 10.74
CA SER A 56 0.27 -3.25 12.03
C SER A 56 1.18 -2.03 11.87
N GLN A 57 1.92 -1.95 10.76
CA GLN A 57 2.85 -0.86 10.49
C GLN A 57 2.25 0.22 9.59
N ASN A 58 1.42 -0.17 8.61
CA ASN A 58 0.96 0.74 7.57
C ASN A 58 -0.56 1.00 7.57
N GLY A 59 -1.30 0.44 8.53
CA GLY A 59 -2.76 0.58 8.63
C GLY A 59 -3.52 -0.16 7.53
N GLY A 60 -2.85 -1.05 6.79
CA GLY A 60 -3.43 -1.79 5.67
C GLY A 60 -3.43 -1.03 4.34
N ILE A 61 -2.56 -0.03 4.20
CA ILE A 61 -2.26 0.66 2.94
C ILE A 61 -0.81 0.35 2.54
N ILE A 62 -0.60 -0.08 1.30
CA ILE A 62 0.74 -0.43 0.78
C ILE A 62 0.89 0.03 -0.67
N THR A 63 2.06 0.54 -1.05
CA THR A 63 2.35 0.86 -2.46
C THR A 63 2.47 -0.42 -3.28
N MET A 64 2.19 -0.32 -4.59
CA MET A 64 2.37 -1.45 -5.50
C MET A 64 3.81 -1.99 -5.45
N ASP A 65 4.81 -1.11 -5.40
CA ASP A 65 6.22 -1.49 -5.38
C ASP A 65 6.64 -2.16 -4.06
N ALA A 66 6.15 -1.68 -2.91
CA ALA A 66 6.38 -2.34 -1.63
C ALA A 66 5.69 -3.70 -1.55
N LEU A 67 4.48 -3.82 -2.11
CA LEU A 67 3.76 -5.09 -2.18
C LEU A 67 4.50 -6.11 -3.06
N ILE A 68 4.94 -5.71 -4.25
CA ILE A 68 5.72 -6.58 -5.15
C ILE A 68 7.02 -7.03 -4.46
N ARG A 69 7.76 -6.12 -3.83
CA ARG A 69 8.97 -6.47 -3.07
C ARG A 69 8.67 -7.42 -1.92
N GLY A 70 7.57 -7.22 -1.19
CA GLY A 70 7.12 -8.12 -0.13
C GLY A 70 6.81 -9.52 -0.65
N VAL A 71 6.11 -9.64 -1.78
CA VAL A 71 5.79 -10.93 -2.39
C VAL A 71 7.06 -11.64 -2.88
N LEU A 72 7.98 -10.90 -3.52
CA LEU A 72 9.27 -11.46 -3.95
C LEU A 72 10.11 -11.91 -2.76
N HIS A 73 10.05 -11.18 -1.63
CA HIS A 73 10.71 -11.58 -0.39
C HIS A 73 10.12 -12.86 0.19
N LEU A 74 8.79 -13.04 0.15
CA LEU A 74 8.14 -14.29 0.55
C LEU A 74 8.58 -15.47 -0.33
N ARG A 75 8.66 -15.27 -1.65
CA ARG A 75 9.00 -16.34 -2.61
C ARG A 75 10.49 -16.74 -2.57
N HIS A 76 11.41 -15.78 -2.42
CA HIS A 76 12.86 -16.01 -2.58
C HIS A 76 13.70 -15.76 -1.31
N GLY A 77 13.07 -15.36 -0.20
CA GLY A 77 13.76 -14.98 1.02
C GLY A 77 14.63 -13.72 0.86
N LYS A 78 15.69 -13.61 1.67
CA LYS A 78 16.58 -12.41 1.71
C LYS A 78 17.42 -12.19 0.46
N HIS A 79 17.45 -13.13 -0.49
CA HIS A 79 18.30 -13.06 -1.68
C HIS A 79 17.70 -12.20 -2.83
N SER A 80 16.55 -11.56 -2.59
CA SER A 80 15.72 -10.88 -3.59
C SER A 80 16.15 -9.44 -3.94
N TYR A 81 17.19 -8.88 -3.31
CA TYR A 81 17.67 -7.51 -3.62
C TYR A 81 18.60 -7.45 -4.84
N CYS A 82 18.96 -8.58 -5.45
CA CYS A 82 19.87 -8.64 -6.60
C CYS A 82 19.09 -8.71 -7.92
N THR A 83 18.34 -7.66 -8.26
CA THR A 83 17.55 -7.58 -9.50
C THR A 83 18.37 -7.07 -10.71
N GLU A 84 19.69 -7.24 -10.69
CA GLU A 84 20.55 -6.85 -11.82
C GLU A 84 21.20 -8.05 -12.54
N SER A 85 21.13 -9.26 -11.98
CA SER A 85 21.83 -10.44 -12.55
C SER A 85 20.93 -11.61 -12.95
N LEU A 86 19.60 -11.47 -12.89
CA LEU A 86 18.69 -12.48 -13.43
C LEU A 86 18.21 -12.05 -14.81
N GLN A 87 19.04 -12.35 -15.81
CA GLN A 87 18.72 -12.28 -17.24
C GLN A 87 17.68 -13.33 -17.68
N ASP A 88 17.23 -14.17 -16.75
CA ASP A 88 16.18 -15.18 -16.96
C ASP A 88 14.80 -14.60 -16.61
N ASN A 89 14.08 -14.24 -17.67
CA ASN A 89 12.83 -13.48 -17.71
C ASN A 89 11.58 -14.23 -17.19
N GLU A 90 11.69 -15.21 -16.28
CA GLU A 90 10.58 -16.15 -16.02
C GLU A 90 9.75 -15.85 -14.76
N TRP A 91 10.15 -14.89 -13.91
CA TRP A 91 9.50 -14.65 -12.60
C TRP A 91 9.16 -13.19 -12.27
N LYS A 92 9.12 -12.30 -13.25
CA LYS A 92 8.85 -10.88 -12.95
C LYS A 92 7.36 -10.66 -12.70
N ILE A 93 6.97 -10.51 -11.43
CA ILE A 93 5.61 -10.10 -11.04
C ILE A 93 5.38 -8.66 -11.49
N SER A 94 4.37 -8.43 -12.32
CA SER A 94 3.99 -7.09 -12.77
C SER A 94 2.84 -6.51 -11.94
N SER A 95 2.66 -5.18 -11.98
CA SER A 95 1.55 -4.52 -11.29
C SER A 95 0.17 -4.97 -11.78
N SER A 96 0.04 -5.31 -13.07
CA SER A 96 -1.21 -5.83 -13.64
C SER A 96 -1.53 -7.24 -13.13
N ASP A 97 -0.52 -8.03 -12.77
CA ASP A 97 -0.74 -9.34 -12.15
C ASP A 97 -1.23 -9.21 -10.71
N ILE A 98 -0.72 -8.24 -9.96
CA ILE A 98 -1.27 -7.91 -8.64
C ILE A 98 -2.73 -7.47 -8.77
N GLU A 99 -3.04 -6.55 -9.68
CA GLU A 99 -4.42 -6.08 -9.93
C GLU A 99 -5.36 -7.23 -10.32
N ARG A 100 -4.91 -8.14 -11.19
CA ARG A 100 -5.70 -9.31 -11.60
C ARG A 100 -5.93 -10.26 -10.43
N SER A 101 -4.92 -10.47 -9.59
CA SER A 101 -5.04 -11.33 -8.39
C SER A 101 -5.96 -10.71 -7.35
N ILE A 102 -5.91 -9.39 -7.14
CA ILE A 102 -6.84 -8.68 -6.25
C ILE A 102 -8.29 -8.82 -6.74
N LYS A 103 -8.52 -8.71 -8.06
CA LYS A 103 -9.86 -8.97 -8.63
C LYS A 103 -10.34 -10.40 -8.36
N ALA A 104 -9.44 -11.38 -8.39
CA ALA A 104 -9.78 -12.76 -8.03
C ALA A 104 -10.16 -12.92 -6.55
N LEU A 105 -9.72 -12.01 -5.67
CA LEU A 105 -10.07 -11.99 -4.24
C LEU A 105 -11.41 -11.29 -3.95
N GLU A 106 -11.95 -10.51 -4.88
CA GLU A 106 -13.19 -9.73 -4.71
C GLU A 106 -14.39 -10.56 -4.20
N PRO A 107 -14.66 -11.79 -4.69
CA PRO A 107 -15.77 -12.63 -4.21
C PRO A 107 -15.68 -13.01 -2.72
N LEU A 108 -14.49 -12.92 -2.12
CA LEU A 108 -14.30 -13.20 -0.69
C LEU A 108 -14.79 -12.05 0.21
N GLY A 109 -15.09 -10.87 -0.36
CA GLY A 109 -15.56 -9.71 0.41
C GLY A 109 -14.52 -9.17 1.40
N CYS A 110 -13.24 -9.43 1.17
CA CYS A 110 -12.15 -9.05 2.07
C CYS A 110 -11.74 -7.56 1.97
N GLY A 111 -12.36 -6.78 1.07
CA GLY A 111 -12.20 -5.33 1.00
C GLY A 111 -10.88 -4.84 0.40
N TYR A 112 -10.24 -5.68 -0.42
CA TYR A 112 -9.03 -5.28 -1.16
C TYR A 112 -9.41 -4.33 -2.30
N GLU A 113 -8.81 -3.15 -2.32
CA GLU A 113 -9.09 -2.12 -3.33
C GLU A 113 -7.78 -1.51 -3.82
N VAL A 114 -7.63 -1.40 -5.14
CA VAL A 114 -6.54 -0.66 -5.76
C VAL A 114 -7.01 0.78 -5.95
N PHE A 115 -6.24 1.74 -5.44
CA PHE A 115 -6.51 3.16 -5.60
C PHE A 115 -5.22 3.91 -5.96
N ASP A 116 -5.38 5.15 -6.44
CA ASP A 116 -4.26 5.98 -6.88
C ASP A 116 -4.15 7.22 -5.98
N LEU A 117 -2.91 7.55 -5.60
CA LEU A 117 -2.56 8.82 -4.97
C LEU A 117 -1.48 9.50 -5.82
N GLN A 118 -1.83 10.58 -6.51
CA GLN A 118 -0.89 11.38 -7.31
C GLN A 118 -0.09 10.56 -8.34
N GLY A 119 -0.73 9.59 -9.01
CA GLY A 119 -0.12 8.69 -9.99
C GLY A 119 0.57 7.47 -9.39
N ILE A 120 0.51 7.30 -8.05
CA ILE A 120 1.08 6.16 -7.34
C ILE A 120 -0.04 5.20 -7.01
N LYS A 121 0.02 4.02 -7.63
CA LYS A 121 -0.91 2.93 -7.34
C LYS A 121 -0.62 2.32 -5.99
N MET A 122 -1.66 2.21 -5.18
CA MET A 122 -1.64 1.63 -3.84
C MET A 122 -2.75 0.61 -3.69
N VAL A 123 -2.57 -0.28 -2.72
CA VAL A 123 -3.54 -1.30 -2.34
C VAL A 123 -4.00 -1.03 -0.92
N ARG A 124 -5.32 -0.95 -0.72
CA ARG A 124 -5.97 -0.98 0.59
C ARG A 124 -6.47 -2.39 0.86
N THR A 125 -6.41 -2.81 2.11
CA THR A 125 -6.69 -4.19 2.56
C THR A 125 -7.72 -4.25 3.68
N VAL A 126 -8.23 -3.09 4.10
CA VAL A 126 -9.20 -2.94 5.18
C VAL A 126 -10.56 -2.59 4.57
N ALA A 127 -11.59 -3.30 5.01
CA ALA A 127 -12.96 -3.14 4.52
C ALA A 127 -13.60 -1.79 4.91
N ARG A 128 -13.08 -1.12 5.95
CA ARG A 128 -13.49 0.25 6.28
C ARG A 128 -13.09 1.15 5.11
N GLU A 129 -14.06 1.88 4.59
CA GLU A 129 -13.80 2.88 3.55
C GLU A 129 -12.85 3.96 4.08
N LEU A 130 -11.86 4.29 3.25
CA LEU A 130 -10.98 5.41 3.53
C LEU A 130 -11.78 6.70 3.35
N SER A 131 -11.95 7.45 4.44
CA SER A 131 -12.71 8.71 4.44
C SER A 131 -12.14 9.70 3.43
N THR A 132 -12.97 10.60 2.90
CA THR A 132 -12.53 11.66 1.97
C THR A 132 -11.44 12.53 2.60
N ASP A 133 -11.52 12.76 3.90
CA ASP A 133 -10.55 13.56 4.65
C ASP A 133 -9.22 12.80 4.80
N SER A 134 -9.28 11.51 5.13
CA SER A 134 -8.09 10.64 5.19
C SER A 134 -7.41 10.54 3.81
N LYS A 135 -8.19 10.39 2.73
CA LYS A 135 -7.68 10.44 1.34
C LYS A 135 -7.00 11.77 1.03
N HIS A 136 -7.56 12.89 1.48
CA HIS A 136 -6.96 14.20 1.25
C HIS A 136 -5.62 14.34 1.99
N VAL A 137 -5.52 13.89 3.25
CA VAL A 137 -4.26 13.90 3.99
C VAL A 137 -3.20 13.02 3.32
N LEU A 138 -3.57 11.83 2.87
CA LEU A 138 -2.64 10.95 2.14
C LEU A 138 -2.21 11.55 0.79
N ASN A 139 -3.13 12.17 0.05
CA ASN A 139 -2.81 12.93 -1.17
C ASN A 139 -1.85 14.08 -0.89
N PHE A 140 -2.10 14.85 0.19
CA PHE A 140 -1.22 15.92 0.63
C PHE A 140 0.20 15.40 0.90
N LEU A 141 0.33 14.30 1.65
CA LEU A 141 1.63 13.68 1.96
C LEU A 141 2.35 13.13 0.71
N ALA A 142 1.61 12.68 -0.30
CA ALA A 142 2.16 12.22 -1.57
C ALA A 142 2.71 13.37 -2.45
N LEU A 143 2.27 14.61 -2.24
CA LEU A 143 2.72 15.77 -3.02
C LEU A 143 4.16 16.19 -2.66
N LYS A 144 5.10 15.96 -3.59
CA LYS A 144 6.54 16.15 -3.39
C LYS A 144 6.96 17.55 -2.91
N HIS A 145 6.38 18.59 -3.51
CA HIS A 145 6.79 19.98 -3.29
C HIS A 145 5.94 20.75 -2.28
N ILE A 146 4.92 20.11 -1.70
CA ILE A 146 3.91 20.79 -0.88
C ILE A 146 3.99 20.30 0.57
N ALA A 147 4.07 18.99 0.80
CA ALA A 147 4.21 18.46 2.15
C ALA A 147 5.59 18.79 2.75
N PRO A 148 5.65 19.24 4.02
CA PRO A 148 6.91 19.42 4.70
C PRO A 148 7.58 18.05 4.89
N ARG A 149 8.91 18.07 4.85
CA ARG A 149 9.74 16.86 4.98
C ARG A 149 10.73 17.02 6.12
N ASP A 150 11.04 15.90 6.76
CA ASP A 150 12.09 15.87 7.76
C ASP A 150 13.49 15.86 7.12
N TYR A 151 14.52 15.75 7.97
CA TYR A 151 15.91 15.73 7.52
C TYR A 151 16.25 14.52 6.63
N VAL A 152 15.52 13.41 6.76
CA VAL A 152 15.70 12.19 5.96
C VAL A 152 14.88 12.25 4.66
N GLY A 153 14.05 13.29 4.51
CA GLY A 153 13.22 13.49 3.34
C GLY A 153 11.86 12.80 3.42
N ILE A 154 11.45 12.28 4.59
CA ILE A 154 10.15 11.64 4.77
C ILE A 154 9.08 12.74 4.94
N PRO A 155 7.97 12.69 4.19
CA PRO A 155 6.90 13.67 4.32
C PRO A 155 6.14 13.47 5.63
N TYR A 156 5.76 14.57 6.28
CA TYR A 156 4.90 14.57 7.44
C TYR A 156 3.79 15.60 7.31
N ALA A 157 2.74 15.43 8.11
CA ALA A 157 1.62 16.35 8.19
C ALA A 157 1.55 16.98 9.58
N THR A 158 1.12 18.24 9.59
CA THR A 158 0.64 18.97 10.77
C THR A 158 -0.68 19.63 10.41
N PRO A 159 -1.52 20.02 11.39
CA PRO A 159 -2.78 20.72 11.09
C PRO A 159 -2.57 21.99 10.23
N GLU A 160 -1.50 22.74 10.50
CA GLU A 160 -1.14 23.95 9.75
C GLU A 160 -0.62 23.64 8.33
N SER A 161 0.12 22.54 8.15
CA SER A 161 0.63 22.16 6.83
C SER A 161 -0.49 21.74 5.88
N ILE A 162 -1.54 21.09 6.41
CA ILE A 162 -2.74 20.74 5.66
C ILE A 162 -3.54 22.00 5.31
N LEU A 163 -3.72 22.92 6.27
CA LEU A 163 -4.43 24.17 6.00
C LEU A 163 -3.74 24.98 4.90
N SER A 164 -2.42 25.20 5.04
CA SER A 164 -1.64 26.00 4.08
C SER A 164 -1.51 25.37 2.70
N SER A 165 -1.72 24.05 2.56
CA SER A 165 -1.73 23.39 1.25
C SER A 165 -3.01 23.71 0.48
N THR A 166 -4.16 23.78 1.15
CA THR A 166 -5.45 24.05 0.54
C THR A 166 -5.52 25.47 -0.05
N GLU A 167 -4.91 26.44 0.64
CA GLU A 167 -4.75 27.82 0.14
C GLU A 167 -3.90 27.88 -1.14
N LYS A 168 -2.83 27.08 -1.20
CA LYS A 168 -1.91 27.04 -2.35
C LYS A 168 -2.49 26.30 -3.54
N LEU A 169 -3.25 25.22 -3.30
CA LEU A 169 -3.77 24.34 -4.34
C LEU A 169 -5.01 24.91 -5.05
N LYS A 170 -5.60 26.02 -4.58
CA LYS A 170 -6.82 26.64 -5.15
C LYS A 170 -7.91 25.60 -5.43
N GLU A 171 -8.02 24.57 -4.58
CA GLU A 171 -9.05 23.55 -4.74
C GLU A 171 -10.43 24.18 -4.57
N THR A 172 -11.39 23.60 -5.30
CA THR A 172 -12.79 24.01 -5.42
C THR A 172 -13.44 24.41 -4.09
N LYS A 173 -14.40 25.34 -4.16
CA LYS A 173 -15.16 25.97 -3.05
C LYS A 173 -15.73 25.04 -1.96
N ASP A 174 -15.70 23.72 -2.15
CA ASP A 174 -16.35 22.72 -1.29
C ASP A 174 -15.43 22.10 -0.23
N ALA A 175 -14.10 22.28 -0.31
CA ALA A 175 -13.15 21.69 0.64
C ALA A 175 -12.56 22.73 1.59
N PHE A 176 -13.41 23.36 2.42
CA PHE A 176 -12.91 24.23 3.49
C PHE A 176 -12.30 23.36 4.61
N TRP A 177 -10.98 23.44 4.75
CA TRP A 177 -10.26 22.86 5.87
C TRP A 177 -10.19 23.85 7.02
N THR A 178 -10.52 23.39 8.23
CA THR A 178 -10.27 24.13 9.46
C THR A 178 -9.15 23.43 10.22
N LYS A 179 -8.48 24.17 11.11
CA LYS A 179 -7.47 23.61 12.00
C LYS A 179 -8.03 22.45 12.84
N ASP A 180 -9.25 22.60 13.36
CA ASP A 180 -9.91 21.57 14.16
C ASP A 180 -10.26 20.32 13.33
N ARG A 181 -10.72 20.50 12.09
CA ARG A 181 -10.97 19.38 11.16
C ARG A 181 -9.68 18.65 10.85
N ALA A 182 -8.61 19.37 10.51
CA ALA A 182 -7.30 18.78 10.26
C ALA A 182 -6.77 18.01 11.48
N ALA A 183 -6.86 18.61 12.67
CA ALA A 183 -6.45 17.94 13.91
C ALA A 183 -7.27 16.67 14.17
N LYS A 184 -8.59 16.74 13.97
CA LYS A 184 -9.48 15.59 14.16
C LYS A 184 -9.22 14.47 13.16
N THR A 185 -9.06 14.79 11.87
CA THR A 185 -8.70 13.80 10.85
C THR A 185 -7.38 13.12 11.16
N LEU A 186 -6.35 13.88 11.59
CA LEU A 186 -5.05 13.32 11.96
C LEU A 186 -5.14 12.40 13.17
N GLU A 187 -5.96 12.75 14.17
CA GLU A 187 -6.22 11.91 15.34
C GLU A 187 -6.98 10.63 14.95
N ASP A 188 -8.02 10.72 14.12
CA ASP A 188 -8.78 9.56 13.66
C ASP A 188 -7.91 8.61 12.82
N MET A 189 -7.04 9.17 11.94
CA MET A 189 -6.10 8.40 11.15
C MET A 189 -5.01 7.72 12.00
N LEU A 190 -4.62 8.32 13.13
CA LEU A 190 -3.67 7.77 14.09
C LEU A 190 -4.30 6.67 14.95
N MET A 191 -5.48 6.94 15.53
CA MET A 191 -6.08 6.10 16.57
C MET A 191 -7.00 5.01 16.00
N ASP A 192 -7.82 5.34 15.00
CA ASP A 192 -8.82 4.43 14.47
C ASP A 192 -8.34 3.71 13.20
N ASP A 193 -7.74 4.44 12.26
CA ASP A 193 -7.29 3.85 10.99
C ASP A 193 -5.90 3.19 11.12
N GLY A 194 -5.06 3.66 12.05
CA GLY A 194 -3.69 3.18 12.22
C GLY A 194 -2.79 3.42 10.99
N THR A 195 -3.16 4.39 10.16
CA THR A 195 -2.45 4.73 8.90
C THR A 195 -1.34 5.76 9.10
N LEU A 196 -1.35 6.46 10.24
CA LEU A 196 -0.36 7.46 10.61
C LEU A 196 0.40 7.07 11.88
N TRP A 197 1.62 7.58 11.97
CA TRP A 197 2.52 7.49 13.11
C TRP A 197 2.76 8.89 13.66
N LEU A 198 2.81 9.03 14.98
CA LEU A 198 3.05 10.31 15.65
C LEU A 198 4.49 10.40 16.14
N ASP A 199 5.18 11.47 15.76
CA ASP A 199 6.42 11.92 16.36
C ASP A 199 6.18 13.22 17.14
N ILE A 200 6.72 13.30 18.36
CA ILE A 200 6.58 14.48 19.24
C ILE A 200 7.95 15.13 19.39
N VAL A 201 8.10 16.29 18.76
CA VAL A 201 9.35 17.06 18.81
C VAL A 201 9.52 17.68 20.22
N PRO A 202 10.68 17.49 20.88
CA PRO A 202 10.97 18.10 22.18
C PRO A 202 10.89 19.64 22.18
N ASN A 203 10.63 20.23 23.35
CA ASN A 203 10.46 21.69 23.50
C ASN A 203 11.74 22.50 23.25
N ASP A 204 12.91 21.90 23.45
CA ASP A 204 14.19 22.62 23.43
C ASP A 204 14.59 23.08 22.02
N THR A 205 13.96 22.55 20.97
CA THR A 205 14.22 22.89 19.56
C THR A 205 13.35 24.01 19.01
N ILE A 206 12.18 24.30 19.59
CA ILE A 206 11.24 25.33 19.10
C ILE A 206 10.59 26.07 20.28
N CYS A 207 11.31 27.04 20.85
CA CYS A 207 10.84 27.86 21.97
C CYS A 207 9.56 28.63 21.58
N GLY A 208 8.45 28.37 22.29
CA GLY A 208 7.17 29.06 22.09
C GLY A 208 6.23 28.46 21.03
N SER A 209 6.53 27.28 20.47
CA SER A 209 5.62 26.59 19.54
C SER A 209 4.37 26.05 20.25
N SER A 210 3.24 26.06 19.54
CA SER A 210 2.01 25.44 20.05
C SER A 210 2.17 23.91 20.10
N ASP A 211 1.47 23.23 21.03
CA ASP A 211 1.52 21.75 21.13
C ASP A 211 1.15 21.04 19.82
N TYR A 212 0.40 21.70 18.93
CA TYR A 212 0.05 21.18 17.60
C TYR A 212 1.21 21.18 16.61
N GLU A 213 2.15 22.13 16.72
CA GLU A 213 3.32 22.21 15.82
C GLU A 213 4.40 21.19 16.20
N ARG A 214 4.35 20.70 17.44
CA ARG A 214 5.27 19.70 17.96
C ARG A 214 4.93 18.29 17.52
N LYS A 215 3.69 18.06 17.08
CA LYS A 215 3.18 16.76 16.63
C LYS A 215 3.33 16.65 15.12
N ARG A 216 4.17 15.73 14.67
CA ARG A 216 4.36 15.40 13.25
C ARG A 216 3.75 14.04 12.97
N TYR A 217 2.90 13.96 11.94
CA TYR A 217 2.22 12.74 11.57
C TYR A 217 2.79 12.17 10.28
N TYR A 218 3.21 10.91 10.31
CA TYR A 218 3.90 10.24 9.21
C TYR A 218 3.08 9.06 8.69
N ALA A 219 3.00 8.90 7.37
CA ALA A 219 2.43 7.71 6.75
C ALA A 219 3.58 6.78 6.30
N ILE A 220 3.79 5.65 6.99
CA ILE A 220 4.83 4.67 6.61
C ILE A 220 4.62 4.16 5.18
N ALA A 221 3.37 3.99 4.76
CA ALA A 221 3.03 3.59 3.40
C ALA A 221 3.60 4.53 2.31
N LEU A 222 3.93 5.78 2.67
CA LEU A 222 4.43 6.80 1.75
C LEU A 222 5.93 7.11 1.94
N SER A 223 6.63 6.42 2.84
CA SER A 223 8.03 6.74 3.17
C SER A 223 8.99 6.46 2.00
N GLU A 224 8.72 5.43 1.19
CA GLU A 224 9.62 4.96 0.14
C GLU A 224 9.39 5.61 -1.23
N ILE A 225 8.35 6.43 -1.39
CA ILE A 225 7.98 7.07 -2.67
C ILE A 225 9.10 7.97 -3.24
N ASN A 226 10.16 8.24 -2.46
CA ASN A 226 11.21 9.21 -2.81
C ASN A 226 12.65 8.68 -2.65
N SER A 227 12.89 7.37 -2.55
CA SER A 227 14.27 6.84 -2.62
C SER A 227 14.86 6.83 -4.03
N GLU A 228 14.05 7.10 -5.07
CA GLU A 228 14.49 7.14 -6.47
C GLU A 228 14.28 8.53 -7.09
N SER A 229 15.17 9.46 -6.75
CA SER A 229 15.52 10.59 -7.63
C SER A 229 16.86 11.18 -7.19
N THR A 230 17.88 10.33 -7.14
CA THR A 230 19.29 10.76 -7.10
C THR A 230 20.04 9.94 -8.14
N GLN A 231 19.76 10.25 -9.41
CA GLN A 231 20.64 9.97 -10.54
C GLN A 231 20.69 11.24 -11.40
#